data_AF-W3RND5-F1
#
_entry.id   AF-W3RND5-F1
#
_cell.length_a   1.000
_cell.length_b   1.000
_cell.length_c   1.000
_cell.angle_alpha   90.00
_cell.angle_beta   90.00
_cell.angle_gamma   90.00
#
_symmetry.space_group_name_H-M   'P 1'
#
loop_
_entity.id
_entity.type
_entity.pdbx_description
1 polymer ?
#
loop_
_entity_poly.entity_id
_entity_poly.type
_entity_poly.pdbx_seq_one_letter_code
_entity_poly.pdbx_strand_id
1 'polypeptide(L)'
;MGEAFAQTPKPIRNGDVLTGELRVMRSRAQGKRIETYQVLSEARRIPGPDGMCNLETGPETFQIVTHDPADIGKLKPYIGKNISIKASDMSCASVAGQVSDALISKWSIVQ
;
A
#
# COMPACT_ATOMS: atom_id res chain seq x y z
N MET A 1 27.96 -16.47 8.37
CA MET A 1 26.68 -16.19 9.05
C MET A 1 26.04 -15.04 8.31
N GLY A 2 24.99 -15.30 7.53
CA GLY A 2 24.30 -14.25 6.77
C GLY A 2 23.53 -13.36 7.73
N GLU A 3 23.80 -12.06 7.70
CA GLU A 3 23.06 -11.06 8.43
C GLU A 3 21.57 -11.21 8.11
N ALA A 4 20.81 -11.75 9.07
CA ALA A 4 19.42 -11.42 9.21
C ALA A 4 19.39 -9.92 9.49
N PHE A 5 19.30 -9.12 8.42
CA PHE A 5 18.83 -7.75 8.52
C PHE A 5 17.48 -7.87 9.22
N ALA A 6 17.48 -7.65 10.54
CA ALA A 6 16.32 -7.26 11.27
C ALA A 6 15.88 -5.94 10.63
N GLN A 7 15.11 -6.03 9.54
CA GLN A 7 14.55 -4.91 8.83
C GLN A 7 13.52 -4.32 9.79
N THR A 8 14.02 -3.52 10.74
CA THR A 8 13.17 -2.76 11.64
C THR A 8 12.32 -1.89 10.72
N PRO A 9 11.00 -2.09 10.68
CA PRO A 9 10.18 -1.42 9.70
C PRO A 9 10.32 0.07 9.87
N LYS A 10 10.67 0.76 8.77
CA LYS A 10 10.85 2.21 8.81
C LYS A 10 9.53 2.83 9.24
N PRO A 11 9.50 3.65 10.30
CA PRO A 11 8.28 4.34 10.68
C PRO A 11 7.88 5.30 9.57
N ILE A 12 6.67 5.15 9.06
CA ILE A 12 6.05 6.10 8.14
C ILE A 12 4.98 6.88 8.92
N ARG A 13 4.77 8.16 8.56
CA ARG A 13 3.75 9.01 9.18
C ARG A 13 2.64 9.32 8.18
N ASN A 14 1.48 9.71 8.68
CA ASN A 14 0.42 10.23 7.85
C ASN A 14 0.89 11.53 7.18
N GLY A 15 0.82 11.57 5.85
CA GLY A 15 1.32 12.66 5.02
C GLY A 15 2.77 12.47 4.56
N ASP A 16 3.40 11.34 4.89
CA ASP A 16 4.74 11.01 4.43
C ASP A 16 4.71 10.39 3.02
N VAL A 17 5.88 10.30 2.39
CA VAL A 17 6.00 9.80 1.02
C VAL A 17 6.36 8.32 1.06
N LEU A 18 5.44 7.49 0.59
CA LEU A 18 5.64 6.08 0.37
C LEU A 18 6.15 5.86 -1.06
N THR A 19 7.37 5.36 -1.17
CA THR A 19 7.96 4.96 -2.46
C THR A 19 7.98 3.45 -2.56
N GLY A 20 7.48 2.90 -3.67
CA GLY A 20 7.44 1.47 -3.93
C GLY A 20 6.95 1.14 -5.34
N GLU A 21 6.96 -0.14 -5.70
CA GLU A 21 6.44 -0.61 -6.98
C GLU A 21 4.91 -0.59 -6.98
N LEU A 22 4.29 0.08 -7.94
CA LEU A 22 2.84 0.02 -8.10
C LEU A 22 2.45 -1.29 -8.78
N ARG A 23 1.70 -2.12 -8.08
CA ARG A 23 1.07 -3.32 -8.60
C ARG A 23 -0.42 -3.14 -8.79
N VAL A 24 -0.95 -3.83 -9.79
CA VAL A 24 -2.39 -3.96 -10.00
C VAL A 24 -2.77 -5.43 -9.89
N MET A 25 -3.75 -5.72 -9.06
CA MET A 25 -4.38 -7.03 -8.94
C MET A 25 -5.73 -6.96 -9.62
N ARG A 26 -5.88 -7.72 -10.71
CA ARG A 26 -7.12 -7.80 -11.47
C ARG A 26 -7.87 -9.05 -11.06
N SER A 27 -8.92 -8.88 -10.26
CA SER A 27 -9.76 -9.98 -9.80
C SER A 27 -11.14 -9.88 -10.43
N ARG A 28 -11.79 -11.02 -10.63
CA ARG A 28 -13.20 -11.06 -11.05
C ARG A 28 -14.03 -11.45 -9.83
N ALA A 29 -14.79 -10.51 -9.29
CA ALA A 29 -15.77 -10.78 -8.26
C ALA A 29 -17.16 -10.57 -8.87
N GLN A 30 -18.02 -11.58 -8.76
CA GLN A 30 -19.42 -11.53 -9.25
C GLN A 30 -19.55 -11.03 -10.71
N GLY A 31 -18.65 -11.46 -11.60
CA GLY A 31 -18.67 -11.06 -13.02
C GLY A 31 -18.17 -9.64 -13.32
N LYS A 32 -17.91 -8.80 -12.30
CA LYS A 32 -17.26 -7.49 -12.46
C LYS A 32 -15.74 -7.62 -12.32
N ARG A 33 -15.02 -6.92 -13.20
CA ARG A 33 -13.55 -6.78 -13.11
C ARG A 33 -13.26 -5.74 -12.02
N ILE A 34 -12.62 -6.17 -10.95
CA ILE A 34 -12.12 -5.30 -9.88
C ILE A 34 -10.62 -5.15 -10.12
N GLU A 35 -10.16 -3.91 -10.24
CA GLU A 35 -8.74 -3.57 -10.31
C GLU A 35 -8.33 -3.00 -8.95
N THR A 36 -7.59 -3.79 -8.18
CA THR A 36 -7.05 -3.37 -6.88
C THR A 36 -5.63 -2.88 -7.07
N TYR A 37 -5.36 -1.64 -6.70
CA TYR A 37 -4.04 -1.03 -6.80
C TYR A 37 -3.31 -1.16 -5.47
N GLN A 38 -2.04 -1.54 -5.50
CA GLN A 38 -1.24 -1.73 -4.29
C GLN A 38 0.17 -1.21 -4.54
N VAL A 39 0.76 -0.53 -3.58
CA VAL A 39 2.18 -0.18 -3.58
C VAL A 39 2.93 -1.22 -2.78
N LEU A 40 3.84 -1.92 -3.45
CA LEU A 40 4.78 -2.82 -2.82
C LEU A 40 6.03 -2.02 -2.43
N SER A 41 6.19 -1.77 -1.14
CA SER A 41 7.35 -1.07 -0.60
C SER A 41 8.09 -1.96 0.38
N GLU A 42 9.22 -1.47 0.91
CA GLU A 42 9.84 -2.07 2.08
C GLU A 42 8.86 -2.08 3.27
N ALA A 43 9.08 -2.99 4.22
CA ALA A 43 8.29 -3.08 5.43
C ALA A 43 8.29 -1.75 6.19
N ARG A 44 7.12 -1.15 6.37
CA ARG A 44 6.98 0.14 7.07
C ARG A 44 6.01 0.06 8.22
N ARG A 45 6.32 0.78 9.28
CA ARG A 45 5.46 0.87 10.45
C ARG A 45 4.53 2.07 10.31
N ILE A 46 3.24 1.80 10.18
CA ILE A 46 2.16 2.79 10.05
C ILE A 46 1.95 3.49 11.40
N PRO A 47 1.50 4.75 11.44
CA PRO A 47 1.20 5.39 12.72
C PRO A 47 -0.11 4.82 13.30
N GLY A 48 -0.06 4.46 14.57
CA GLY A 48 -1.20 3.92 15.31
C GLY A 48 -0.79 2.83 16.30
N PRO A 49 -1.68 2.44 17.22
CA PRO A 49 -1.45 1.31 18.13
C PRO A 49 -1.25 0.01 17.33
N ASP A 50 -2.00 -0.17 16.24
CA ASP A 50 -1.87 -1.26 15.28
C ASP A 50 -0.86 -0.95 14.17
N GLY A 51 0.19 -0.17 14.44
CA GLY A 51 1.11 0.30 13.41
C GLY A 51 1.85 -0.79 12.61
N MET A 52 1.84 -2.03 13.09
CA MET A 52 2.39 -3.19 12.36
C MET A 52 1.33 -4.00 11.62
N CYS A 53 0.06 -3.60 11.66
CA CYS A 53 -1.06 -4.33 11.04
C CYS A 53 -1.14 -5.82 11.44
N ASN A 54 -0.79 -6.12 12.70
CA ASN A 54 -0.64 -7.48 13.24
C ASN A 54 0.40 -8.36 12.51
N LEU A 55 1.37 -7.73 11.84
CA LEU A 55 2.50 -8.40 11.19
C LEU A 55 3.76 -8.27 12.04
N GLU A 56 4.62 -9.30 11.97
CA GLU A 56 5.89 -9.32 12.70
C GLU A 56 6.88 -8.27 12.18
N THR A 57 6.92 -8.11 10.86
CA THR A 57 7.80 -7.15 10.16
C THR A 57 7.09 -5.86 9.76
N GLY A 58 5.76 -5.77 9.90
CA GLY A 58 4.95 -4.64 9.45
C GLY A 58 4.50 -4.76 7.98
N PRO A 59 3.57 -3.90 7.53
CA PRO A 59 3.03 -3.95 6.17
C PRO A 59 4.11 -3.63 5.12
N GLU A 60 4.20 -4.52 4.12
CA GLU A 60 5.02 -4.34 2.91
C GLU A 60 4.15 -3.97 1.70
N THR A 61 2.86 -4.35 1.77
CA THR A 61 1.87 -4.05 0.73
C THR A 61 0.85 -3.04 1.21
N PHE A 62 0.71 -1.96 0.45
CA PHE A 62 -0.20 -0.87 0.75
C PHE A 62 -1.24 -0.72 -0.35
N GLN A 63 -2.47 -1.18 -0.11
CA GLN A 63 -3.58 -1.01 -1.03
C GLN A 63 -3.96 0.46 -1.13
N ILE A 64 -3.99 0.97 -2.35
CA ILE A 64 -4.50 2.28 -2.65
C ILE A 64 -6.02 2.19 -2.80
N VAL A 65 -6.76 2.87 -1.93
CA VAL A 65 -8.21 2.98 -2.08
C VAL A 65 -8.49 3.97 -3.20
N THR A 66 -9.14 3.48 -4.26
CA THR A 66 -9.59 4.30 -5.39
C THR A 66 -11.08 4.52 -5.26
N HIS A 67 -11.52 5.77 -5.20
CA HIS A 67 -12.94 6.12 -5.08
C HIS A 67 -13.56 6.41 -6.44
N ASP A 68 -12.74 6.89 -7.38
CA ASP A 68 -13.19 7.38 -8.68
C ASP A 68 -12.36 6.82 -9.85
N PRO A 69 -12.91 6.79 -11.07
CA PRO A 69 -12.13 6.39 -12.26
C PRO A 69 -10.96 7.34 -12.55
N ALA A 70 -10.99 8.57 -12.05
CA ALA A 70 -9.88 9.52 -12.17
C ALA A 70 -8.64 9.06 -11.40
N ASP A 71 -8.83 8.46 -10.23
CA ASP A 71 -7.75 7.85 -9.43
C ASP A 71 -7.08 6.70 -10.18
N ILE A 72 -7.90 5.84 -10.78
CA ILE A 72 -7.43 4.76 -11.65
C ILE A 72 -6.64 5.31 -12.83
N GLY A 73 -7.12 6.39 -13.46
CA GLY A 73 -6.43 7.06 -14.56
C GLY A 73 -5.05 7.58 -14.17
N LYS A 74 -4.89 8.08 -12.94
CA LYS A 74 -3.59 8.52 -12.41
C LYS A 74 -2.63 7.35 -12.15
N LEU A 75 -3.13 6.22 -11.66
CA LEU A 75 -2.30 5.06 -11.28
C LEU A 75 -1.90 4.20 -12.48
N LYS A 76 -2.81 4.01 -13.45
CA LYS A 76 -2.59 3.21 -14.66
C LYS A 76 -1.23 3.37 -15.35
N PRO A 77 -0.73 4.59 -15.63
CA PRO A 77 0.55 4.77 -16.31
C PRO A 77 1.76 4.33 -15.48
N TYR A 78 1.60 4.15 -14.17
CA TYR A 78 2.70 3.79 -13.28
C TYR A 78 2.67 2.32 -12.84
N ILE A 79 1.72 1.52 -13.30
CA ILE A 79 1.67 0.08 -12.99
C ILE A 79 2.98 -0.58 -13.44
N GLY A 80 3.61 -1.35 -12.55
CA GLY A 80 4.89 -2.01 -12.76
C GLY A 80 6.08 -1.05 -12.68
N LYS A 81 5.89 0.18 -12.20
CA LYS A 81 6.96 1.16 -11.98
C LYS A 81 7.10 1.48 -10.51
N ASN A 82 8.26 1.99 -10.12
CA ASN A 82 8.44 2.59 -8.82
C ASN A 82 7.81 3.98 -8.79
N ILE A 83 6.92 4.16 -7.82
CA ILE A 83 6.09 5.33 -7.64
C ILE A 83 6.30 5.88 -6.23
N SER A 84 6.35 7.19 -6.09
CA SER A 84 6.28 7.90 -4.81
C SER A 84 4.90 8.52 -4.66
N ILE A 85 4.16 8.06 -3.64
CA ILE A 85 2.84 8.59 -3.28
C ILE A 85 2.89 9.14 -1.86
N LYS A 86 2.29 10.31 -1.66
CA LYS A 86 2.07 10.87 -0.33
C LYS A 86 0.89 10.17 0.32
N ALA A 87 1.15 9.27 1.25
CA ALA A 87 0.13 8.52 1.97
C ALA A 87 -0.37 9.37 3.15
N SER A 88 -1.44 10.12 2.93
CA SER A 88 -2.00 11.06 3.92
C SER A 88 -2.83 10.37 4.98
N ASP A 89 -3.50 9.28 4.63
CA ASP A 89 -4.31 8.49 5.54
C ASP A 89 -4.05 7.02 5.29
N MET A 90 -3.50 6.35 6.29
CA MET A 90 -3.15 4.93 6.27
C MET A 90 -3.84 4.22 7.41
N SER A 91 -4.30 3.01 7.16
CA SER A 91 -4.96 2.16 8.14
C SER A 91 -4.63 0.72 7.83
N CYS A 92 -4.66 -0.16 8.83
CA CYS A 92 -4.44 -1.58 8.58
C CYS A 92 -5.62 -2.20 7.87
N ALA A 93 -5.36 -3.15 6.97
CA ALA A 93 -6.43 -3.87 6.28
C ALA A 93 -7.20 -4.73 7.28
N SER A 94 -8.34 -4.24 7.76
CA SER A 94 -9.15 -4.93 8.78
C SER A 94 -10.06 -6.03 8.22
N VAL A 95 -10.11 -6.21 6.90
CA VAL A 95 -11.02 -7.18 6.26
C VAL A 95 -10.24 -8.40 5.81
N ALA A 96 -10.54 -9.55 6.43
CA ALA A 96 -10.07 -10.85 5.98
C ALA A 96 -10.48 -11.07 4.51
N GLY A 97 -9.49 -11.23 3.62
CA GLY A 97 -9.68 -11.33 2.17
C GLY A 97 -9.22 -10.13 1.37
N GLN A 98 -8.79 -9.05 2.02
CA GLN A 98 -7.95 -8.06 1.35
C GLN A 98 -6.56 -8.65 1.13
N VAL A 99 -6.02 -8.41 -0.07
CA VAL A 99 -4.72 -8.97 -0.49
C VAL A 99 -3.55 -8.13 0.04
N SER A 100 -3.83 -7.01 0.70
CA SER A 100 -2.83 -6.10 1.23
C SER A 100 -2.86 -6.03 2.74
N ASP A 101 -1.71 -5.70 3.29
CA ASP A 101 -1.48 -5.53 4.73
C ASP A 101 -2.07 -4.22 5.26
N ALA A 102 -1.96 -3.17 4.45
CA ALA A 102 -2.39 -1.83 4.76
C ALA A 102 -3.25 -1.21 3.67
N LEU A 103 -4.04 -0.22 4.05
CA LEU A 103 -4.93 0.56 3.22
C LEU A 103 -4.51 2.02 3.28
N ILE A 104 -4.45 2.66 2.11
CA ILE A 104 -4.24 4.09 1.98
C ILE A 104 -5.54 4.70 1.47
N SER A 105 -6.32 5.26 2.38
CA SER A 105 -7.60 5.92 2.06
C SER A 105 -7.35 7.25 1.35
N LYS A 106 -6.33 8.00 1.77
CA LYS A 106 -5.95 9.28 1.15
C LYS A 106 -4.51 9.22 0.67
N TRP A 107 -4.34 9.43 -0.62
CA TRP A 107 -3.05 9.41 -1.27
C TRP A 107 -2.97 10.47 -2.36
N SER A 108 -1.76 10.82 -2.76
CA SER A 108 -1.50 11.70 -3.90
C SER A 108 -0.17 11.34 -4.52
N ILE A 109 -0.09 11.32 -5.84
CA ILE A 109 1.17 11.08 -6.55
C ILE A 109 2.08 12.30 -6.34
N VAL A 110 3.31 12.07 -5.89
CA VAL A 110 4.32 13.11 -5.64
C VAL A 110 5.65 12.86 -6.36
N GLN A 111 5.73 11.76 -7.10
CA GLN A 111 6.87 11.44 -7.97
C GLN A 111 6.86 12.28 -9.25
#